data_AF-A0A2N3HQQ2-F1
#
_entry.id   AF-A0A2N3HQQ2-F1
#
_cell.length_a   1.000
_cell.length_b   1.000
_cell.length_c   1.000
_cell.angle_alpha   90.00
_cell.angle_beta   90.00
_cell.angle_gamma   90.00
#
_symmetry.space_group_name_H-M   'P 1'
#
loop_
_entity.id
_entity.type
_entity.pdbx_description
1 polymer ?
#
loop_
_entity_poly.entity_id
_entity_poly.type
_entity_poly.pdbx_seq_one_letter_code
_entity_poly.pdbx_strand_id
1 'polypeptide(L)'
;MKNRNTKDVAENHIYPFIISNFILFAAIFFSLNNADEAAILLYSMALNLFTNWFIFYAFQKKKLIHFSEYYNNLVIGIFSIAAILPVFLLIVPIVLFPEISHLLLLFASWILALLFNKIILKNYTWEKKAEQHMNKYRMNIEESKEKAFVNLKQFIDQSGRDKFANYLEKNQMFDRRMEAYLNT
;
A
#
# COMPACT_ATOMS: atom_id res chain seq x y z
N MET A 1 23.91 -1.09 19.44
CA MET A 1 23.56 -0.85 18.01
C MET A 1 22.04 -0.82 17.90
N LYS A 2 21.43 0.33 17.57
CA LYS A 2 19.99 0.40 17.27
C LYS A 2 19.71 -0.51 16.09
N ASN A 3 18.85 -1.50 16.25
CA ASN A 3 18.44 -2.38 15.17
C ASN A 3 17.83 -1.51 14.06
N ARG A 4 18.54 -1.36 12.95
CA ARG A 4 18.12 -0.55 11.80
C ARG A 4 16.82 -1.09 11.16
N ASN A 5 16.38 -2.28 11.59
CA ASN A 5 15.26 -3.04 11.05
C ASN A 5 13.95 -2.92 11.87
N THR A 6 13.90 -2.11 12.94
CA THR A 6 12.68 -1.93 13.75
C THR A 6 12.32 -0.45 13.88
N LYS A 7 12.20 0.26 12.75
CA LYS A 7 11.41 1.50 12.75
C LYS A 7 9.94 1.09 12.75
N ASP A 8 9.15 1.66 13.66
CA ASP A 8 7.72 1.36 13.74
C ASP A 8 7.09 1.64 12.37
N VAL A 9 6.54 0.56 11.79
CA VAL A 9 6.24 0.41 10.36
C VAL A 9 5.30 1.49 9.82
N ALA A 10 4.63 2.24 10.70
CA ALA A 10 3.63 3.24 10.36
C ALA A 10 3.95 4.67 10.84
N GLU A 11 4.97 4.88 11.68
CA GLU A 11 5.09 6.11 12.48
C GLU A 11 5.60 7.32 11.67
N ASN A 12 6.35 7.09 10.58
CA ASN A 12 6.93 8.18 9.77
C ASN A 12 6.17 8.53 8.49
N HIS A 13 5.29 7.65 7.99
CA HIS A 13 4.60 7.85 6.71
C HIS A 13 3.20 8.45 6.85
N ILE A 14 2.65 8.45 8.06
CA ILE A 14 1.31 8.93 8.34
C ILE A 14 1.20 10.46 8.27
N TYR A 15 2.24 11.19 8.70
CA TYR A 15 2.20 12.65 8.72
C TYR A 15 2.31 13.28 7.32
N PRO A 16 3.24 12.88 6.43
CA PRO A 16 3.25 13.38 5.06
C PRO A 16 1.98 13.00 4.31
N PHE A 17 1.40 11.83 4.61
CA PHE A 17 0.14 11.38 4.05
C PHE A 17 -1.03 12.27 4.51
N ILE A 18 -1.21 12.50 5.82
CA ILE A 18 -2.26 13.38 6.33
C ILE A 18 -2.10 14.80 5.76
N ILE A 19 -0.88 15.34 5.74
CA ILE A 19 -0.59 16.70 5.26
C ILE A 19 -0.88 16.86 3.75
N SER A 20 -0.43 15.93 2.91
CA SER A 20 -0.69 15.98 1.46
C SER A 20 -2.18 15.90 1.12
N ASN A 21 -2.92 15.13 1.90
CA ASN A 21 -4.38 15.03 1.82
C ASN A 21 -5.09 16.33 2.24
N PHE A 22 -4.61 17.03 3.26
CA PHE A 22 -5.12 18.34 3.64
C PHE A 22 -4.88 19.41 2.57
N ILE A 23 -3.73 19.40 1.90
CA ILE A 23 -3.40 20.36 0.84
C ILE A 23 -4.28 20.15 -0.40
N LEU A 24 -4.46 18.89 -0.81
CA LEU A 24 -5.38 18.54 -1.89
C LEU A 24 -6.83 18.96 -1.56
N PHE A 25 -7.21 18.86 -0.28
CA PHE A 25 -8.51 19.32 0.21
C PHE A 25 -8.73 20.82 0.09
N ALA A 26 -7.73 21.62 0.46
CA ALA A 26 -7.79 23.06 0.28
C ALA A 26 -8.03 23.40 -1.19
N ALA A 27 -7.35 22.73 -2.11
CA ALA A 27 -7.53 22.94 -3.55
C ALA A 27 -8.95 22.60 -4.03
N ILE A 28 -9.54 21.49 -3.58
CA ILE A 28 -10.91 21.09 -3.95
C ILE A 28 -11.93 22.10 -3.41
N PHE A 29 -11.80 22.51 -2.14
CA PHE A 29 -12.69 23.49 -1.51
C PHE A 29 -12.67 24.84 -2.22
N PHE A 30 -11.50 25.33 -2.66
CA PHE A 30 -11.40 26.57 -3.42
C PHE A 30 -11.85 26.43 -4.89
N SER A 31 -11.97 25.21 -5.41
CA SER A 31 -12.41 24.96 -6.79
C SER A 31 -13.93 24.76 -6.92
N LEU A 32 -14.61 24.29 -5.87
CA LEU A 32 -16.05 24.07 -5.85
C LEU A 32 -16.75 25.28 -5.25
N ASN A 33 -17.62 25.93 -6.02
CA ASN A 33 -18.39 27.09 -5.57
C ASN A 33 -19.67 26.68 -4.80
N ASN A 34 -19.65 25.54 -4.12
CA ASN A 34 -20.78 24.99 -3.36
C ASN A 34 -20.30 24.23 -2.11
N ALA A 35 -20.80 24.65 -0.94
CA ALA A 35 -20.41 24.10 0.36
C ALA A 35 -20.85 22.65 0.56
N ASP A 36 -22.03 22.27 0.06
CA ASP A 36 -22.58 20.92 0.25
C ASP A 36 -21.81 19.89 -0.58
N GLU A 37 -21.42 20.26 -1.80
CA GLU A 37 -20.60 19.45 -2.70
C GLU A 37 -19.18 19.23 -2.14
N ALA A 38 -18.60 20.28 -1.57
CA ALA A 38 -17.32 20.16 -0.87
C ALA A 38 -17.43 19.27 0.38
N ALA A 39 -18.53 19.40 1.13
CA ALA A 39 -18.78 18.62 2.34
C ALA A 39 -18.90 17.12 2.05
N ILE A 40 -19.60 16.71 1.00
CA ILE A 40 -19.73 15.29 0.67
C ILE A 40 -18.39 14.65 0.26
N LEU A 41 -17.52 15.39 -0.44
CA LEU A 41 -16.16 14.95 -0.75
C LEU A 41 -15.32 14.81 0.53
N LEU A 42 -15.44 15.75 1.46
CA LEU A 42 -14.81 15.71 2.78
C LEU A 42 -15.23 14.48 3.59
N TYR A 43 -16.54 14.25 3.73
CA TYR A 43 -17.06 13.09 4.45
C TYR A 43 -16.65 11.77 3.80
N SER A 44 -16.71 11.69 2.47
CA SER A 44 -16.30 10.50 1.73
C SER A 44 -14.83 10.17 1.95
N MET A 45 -13.96 11.17 1.90
CA MET A 45 -12.53 10.94 2.14
C MET A 45 -12.26 10.55 3.58
N ALA A 46 -12.86 11.25 4.55
CA ALA A 46 -12.68 10.94 5.97
C ALA A 46 -13.12 9.49 6.28
N LEU A 47 -14.28 9.08 5.77
CA LEU A 47 -14.78 7.71 5.91
C LEU A 47 -13.86 6.68 5.26
N ASN A 48 -13.41 6.94 4.04
CA ASN A 48 -12.53 6.04 3.29
C ASN A 48 -11.17 5.88 3.97
N LEU A 49 -10.57 6.99 4.42
CA LEU A 49 -9.32 7.02 5.15
C LEU A 49 -9.45 6.25 6.46
N PHE A 50 -10.47 6.58 7.27
CA PHE A 50 -10.72 5.91 8.54
C PHE A 50 -10.90 4.40 8.36
N THR A 51 -11.71 3.97 7.39
CA THR A 51 -11.97 2.54 7.14
C THR A 51 -10.70 1.82 6.68
N ASN A 52 -9.99 2.35 5.68
CA ASN A 52 -8.75 1.75 5.20
C ASN A 52 -7.70 1.67 6.31
N TRP A 53 -7.59 2.73 7.12
CA TRP A 53 -6.68 2.79 8.25
C TRP A 53 -7.04 1.75 9.33
N PHE A 54 -8.32 1.66 9.69
CA PHE A 54 -8.81 0.64 10.61
C PHE A 54 -8.48 -0.77 10.12
N ILE A 55 -8.72 -1.07 8.84
CA ILE A 55 -8.39 -2.37 8.23
C ILE A 55 -6.86 -2.62 8.29
N PHE A 56 -6.05 -1.61 8.01
CA PHE A 56 -4.59 -1.75 8.06
C PHE A 56 -4.11 -2.11 9.47
N TYR A 57 -4.53 -1.36 10.49
CA TYR A 57 -4.08 -1.60 11.88
C TYR A 57 -4.66 -2.90 12.45
N ALA A 58 -5.91 -3.21 12.16
CA ALA A 58 -6.54 -4.44 12.65
C ALA A 58 -5.95 -5.71 12.03
N PHE A 59 -5.64 -5.70 10.72
CA PHE A 59 -5.35 -6.94 9.98
C PHE A 59 -3.99 -7.03 9.30
N GLN A 60 -3.34 -5.91 8.99
CA GLN A 60 -2.09 -5.89 8.21
C GLN A 60 -0.87 -5.53 9.04
N LYS A 61 -0.93 -4.56 9.96
CA LYS A 61 0.24 -4.06 10.73
C LYS A 61 1.09 -5.19 11.30
N LYS A 62 0.47 -6.16 12.00
CA LYS A 62 1.20 -7.30 12.60
C LYS A 62 1.88 -8.21 11.57
N LYS A 63 1.33 -8.36 10.37
CA LYS A 63 1.88 -9.21 9.31
C LYS A 63 3.10 -8.58 8.62
N LEU A 64 3.20 -7.26 8.68
CA LEU A 64 4.22 -6.46 8.00
C LEU A 64 5.50 -6.26 8.84
N ILE A 65 5.48 -6.61 10.13
CA ILE A 65 6.61 -6.41 11.07
C ILE A 65 7.90 -7.10 10.57
N HIS A 66 7.78 -8.21 9.85
CA HIS A 66 8.91 -8.99 9.36
C HIS A 66 9.24 -8.73 7.88
N PHE A 67 8.54 -7.79 7.24
CA PHE A 67 8.78 -7.44 5.85
C PHE A 67 9.65 -6.19 5.76
N SER A 68 10.19 -5.97 4.56
CA SER A 68 11.00 -4.81 4.26
C SER A 68 10.26 -3.49 4.45
N GLU A 69 11.01 -2.42 4.75
CA GLU A 69 10.49 -1.05 4.78
C GLU A 69 9.86 -0.68 3.43
N TYR A 70 10.48 -1.08 2.32
CA TYR A 70 9.94 -0.88 0.97
C TYR A 70 8.54 -1.49 0.81
N TYR A 71 8.37 -2.77 1.12
CA TYR A 71 7.08 -3.44 0.97
C TYR A 71 6.03 -2.90 1.94
N ASN A 72 6.45 -2.52 3.14
CA ASN A 72 5.57 -1.89 4.10
C ASN A 72 5.04 -0.55 3.57
N ASN A 73 5.91 0.27 2.99
CA ASN A 73 5.56 1.54 2.37
C ASN A 73 4.68 1.35 1.14
N LEU A 74 4.94 0.32 0.34
CA LEU A 74 4.09 -0.07 -0.77
C LEU A 74 2.67 -0.39 -0.29
N VAL A 75 2.52 -1.24 0.74
CA VAL A 75 1.20 -1.61 1.28
C VAL A 75 0.49 -0.39 1.86
N ILE A 76 1.16 0.44 2.65
CA ILE A 76 0.57 1.69 3.17
C ILE A 76 0.11 2.59 2.02
N GLY A 77 0.96 2.77 1.00
CA GLY A 77 0.63 3.54 -0.19
C GLY A 77 -0.60 3.01 -0.95
N ILE A 78 -0.79 1.70 -1.01
CA ILE A 78 -1.98 1.09 -1.62
C ILE A 78 -3.24 1.46 -0.83
N PHE A 79 -3.22 1.36 0.49
CA PHE A 79 -4.36 1.75 1.35
C PHE A 79 -4.69 3.23 1.20
N SER A 80 -3.66 4.07 1.10
CA SER A 80 -3.76 5.50 0.84
C SER A 80 -4.43 5.81 -0.50
N ILE A 81 -3.93 5.24 -1.60
CA ILE A 81 -4.47 5.47 -2.95
C ILE A 81 -5.91 4.96 -3.05
N ALA A 82 -6.18 3.78 -2.49
CA ALA A 82 -7.52 3.18 -2.50
C ALA A 82 -8.56 4.04 -1.76
N ALA A 83 -8.16 4.77 -0.71
CA ALA A 83 -9.05 5.66 0.01
C ALA A 83 -9.41 6.93 -0.79
N ILE A 84 -8.47 7.43 -1.59
CA ILE A 84 -8.58 8.72 -2.28
C ILE A 84 -9.21 8.60 -3.66
N LEU A 85 -8.86 7.55 -4.42
CA LEU A 85 -9.31 7.40 -5.81
C LEU A 85 -10.84 7.48 -5.98
N PRO A 86 -11.68 6.87 -5.12
CA PRO A 86 -13.14 7.03 -5.18
C PRO A 86 -13.62 8.48 -5.01
N VAL A 87 -12.93 9.28 -4.20
CA VAL A 87 -13.30 10.68 -3.94
C VAL A 87 -13.14 11.51 -5.21
N PHE A 88 -12.07 11.28 -5.99
CA PHE A 88 -11.93 11.91 -7.30
C PHE A 88 -13.02 11.47 -8.27
N LEU A 89 -13.40 10.19 -8.25
CA LEU A 89 -14.48 9.68 -9.11
C LEU A 89 -15.84 10.26 -8.73
N LEU A 90 -16.05 10.67 -7.48
CA LEU A 90 -17.28 11.33 -7.03
C LEU A 90 -17.47 12.73 -7.62
N ILE A 91 -16.43 13.41 -8.08
CA ILE A 91 -16.54 14.75 -8.66
C ILE A 91 -17.51 14.72 -9.86
N VAL A 92 -17.45 13.67 -10.69
CA VAL A 92 -18.29 13.53 -11.88
C VAL A 92 -19.79 13.49 -11.53
N PRO A 93 -20.27 12.56 -10.67
CA PRO A 93 -21.69 12.52 -10.34
C PRO A 93 -22.16 13.73 -9.53
N ILE A 94 -21.29 14.34 -8.71
CA ILE A 94 -21.65 15.57 -7.98
C ILE A 94 -21.94 16.72 -8.95
N VAL A 95 -21.11 16.89 -9.99
CA VAL A 95 -21.25 18.01 -10.94
C VAL A 95 -22.33 17.74 -11.99
N LEU A 96 -22.46 16.50 -12.46
CA LEU A 96 -23.36 16.15 -13.57
C LEU A 96 -24.76 15.71 -13.14
N PHE A 97 -24.93 15.24 -11.90
CA PHE A 97 -26.18 14.65 -11.39
C PHE A 97 -26.45 15.11 -9.95
N PRO A 98 -26.65 16.42 -9.71
CA PRO A 98 -26.80 17.00 -8.37
C PRO A 98 -28.03 16.48 -7.61
N GLU A 99 -29.01 15.90 -8.31
CA GLU A 99 -30.19 15.26 -7.72
C GLU A 99 -29.90 13.94 -7.00
N ILE A 100 -28.70 13.35 -7.19
CA ILE A 100 -28.34 12.09 -6.54
C ILE A 100 -28.18 12.32 -5.02
N SER A 101 -28.79 11.43 -4.24
CA SER A 101 -28.65 11.44 -2.77
C SER A 101 -27.18 11.42 -2.32
N HIS A 102 -26.81 12.38 -1.49
CA HIS A 102 -25.48 12.44 -0.86
C HIS A 102 -25.15 11.17 -0.08
N LEU A 103 -26.14 10.56 0.59
CA LEU A 103 -25.95 9.30 1.29
C LEU A 103 -25.53 8.18 0.32
N LEU A 104 -26.19 8.11 -0.85
CA LEU A 104 -25.88 7.13 -1.88
C LEU A 104 -24.48 7.34 -2.45
N LEU A 105 -24.08 8.59 -2.70
CA LEU A 105 -22.73 8.94 -3.14
C LEU A 105 -21.66 8.54 -2.12
N LEU A 106 -21.91 8.80 -0.83
CA LEU A 106 -21.03 8.40 0.26
C LEU A 106 -20.83 6.88 0.32
N PHE A 107 -21.92 6.11 0.28
CA PHE A 107 -21.85 4.64 0.27
C PHE A 107 -21.17 4.09 -0.98
N ALA A 108 -21.44 4.67 -2.15
CA ALA A 108 -20.80 4.27 -3.40
C ALA A 108 -19.28 4.47 -3.34
N SER A 109 -18.82 5.64 -2.90
CA SER A 109 -17.40 5.93 -2.70
C SER A 109 -16.75 4.97 -1.72
N TRP A 110 -17.43 4.68 -0.60
CA TRP A 110 -16.91 3.75 0.40
C TRP A 110 -16.74 2.33 -0.14
N ILE A 111 -17.72 1.81 -0.88
CA ILE A 111 -17.64 0.50 -1.52
C ILE A 111 -16.51 0.47 -2.55
N LEU A 112 -16.39 1.52 -3.37
CA LEU A 112 -15.31 1.65 -4.35
C LEU A 112 -13.94 1.68 -3.68
N ALA A 113 -13.80 2.31 -2.51
CA ALA A 113 -12.54 2.32 -1.76
C ALA A 113 -12.08 0.91 -1.39
N LEU A 114 -13.01 0.10 -0.88
CA LEU A 114 -12.74 -1.29 -0.51
C LEU A 114 -12.42 -2.15 -1.75
N LEU A 115 -13.13 -1.93 -2.86
CA LEU A 115 -12.88 -2.62 -4.13
C LEU A 115 -11.50 -2.26 -4.70
N PHE A 116 -11.13 -0.99 -4.75
CA PHE A 116 -9.81 -0.57 -5.21
C PHE A 116 -8.70 -1.13 -4.34
N ASN A 117 -8.86 -1.12 -3.01
CA ASN A 117 -7.89 -1.73 -2.12
C ASN A 117 -7.62 -3.19 -2.52
N LYS A 118 -8.69 -3.97 -2.73
CA LYS A 118 -8.60 -5.37 -3.14
C LYS A 118 -7.98 -5.55 -4.52
N ILE A 119 -8.36 -4.74 -5.50
CA ILE A 119 -7.85 -4.82 -6.88
C ILE A 119 -6.36 -4.47 -6.92
N ILE A 120 -5.97 -3.36 -6.28
CA ILE A 120 -4.58 -2.90 -6.28
C ILE A 120 -3.71 -3.92 -5.54
N LEU A 121 -4.10 -4.40 -4.36
CA LEU A 121 -3.36 -5.45 -3.65
C LEU A 121 -3.19 -6.73 -4.48
N LYS A 122 -4.17 -7.09 -5.32
CA LYS A 122 -4.06 -8.24 -6.22
C LYS A 122 -2.93 -8.06 -7.25
N ASN A 123 -2.75 -6.85 -7.75
CA ASN A 123 -1.69 -6.53 -8.72
C ASN A 123 -0.29 -6.62 -8.09
N TYR A 124 -0.16 -6.40 -6.78
CA TYR A 124 1.10 -6.52 -6.04
C TYR A 124 1.29 -7.88 -5.33
N THR A 125 0.61 -8.92 -5.81
CA THR A 125 0.72 -10.27 -5.23
C THR A 125 2.09 -10.90 -5.43
N TRP A 126 2.81 -10.51 -6.48
CA TRP A 126 4.15 -11.00 -6.74
C TRP A 126 5.14 -10.47 -5.69
N GLU A 127 5.10 -9.16 -5.40
CA GLU A 127 5.93 -8.49 -4.39
C GLU A 127 5.68 -9.10 -3.01
N LYS A 128 4.42 -9.38 -2.70
CA LYS A 128 4.04 -10.10 -1.47
C LYS A 128 4.70 -11.46 -1.37
N LYS A 129 4.69 -12.25 -2.44
CA LYS A 129 5.34 -13.57 -2.47
C LYS A 129 6.86 -13.43 -2.37
N ALA A 130 7.45 -12.48 -3.08
CA ALA A 130 8.88 -12.19 -3.02
C ALA A 130 9.33 -11.89 -1.58
N GLU A 131 8.62 -10.99 -0.87
CA GLU A 131 8.89 -10.72 0.54
C GLU A 131 8.71 -11.94 1.44
N GLN A 132 7.69 -12.76 1.22
CA GLN A 132 7.50 -13.98 2.00
C GLN A 132 8.67 -14.96 1.85
N HIS A 133 9.18 -15.15 0.63
CA HIS A 133 10.33 -16.00 0.38
C HIS A 133 11.62 -15.40 0.96
N MET A 134 11.85 -14.09 0.76
CA MET A 134 13.02 -13.41 1.34
C MET A 134 13.00 -13.40 2.86
N ASN A 135 11.85 -13.12 3.48
CA ASN A 135 11.71 -13.14 4.94
C ASN A 135 12.01 -14.53 5.50
N LYS A 136 11.47 -15.59 4.88
CA LYS A 136 11.81 -16.99 5.25
C LYS A 136 13.30 -17.29 5.13
N TYR A 137 13.95 -16.77 4.08
CA TYR A 137 15.40 -16.94 3.91
C TYR A 137 16.21 -16.14 4.94
N ARG A 138 15.80 -14.92 5.28
CA ARG A 138 16.54 -14.02 6.19
C ARG A 138 16.38 -14.37 7.67
N MET A 139 15.22 -14.86 8.08
CA MET A 139 14.90 -15.15 9.48
C MET A 139 15.35 -16.54 9.97
N ASN A 140 15.83 -17.38 9.06
CA ASN A 140 16.27 -18.74 9.36
C ASN A 140 17.80 -18.85 9.44
N ILE A 141 18.29 -19.91 10.09
CA ILE A 141 19.72 -20.23 10.22
C ILE A 141 20.03 -21.66 9.72
N GLU A 142 21.29 -21.91 9.37
CA GLU A 142 21.82 -23.24 9.05
C GLU A 142 20.98 -24.01 8.00
N GLU A 143 20.63 -25.27 8.24
CA GLU A 143 19.88 -26.10 7.28
C GLU A 143 18.53 -25.49 6.87
N SER A 144 17.86 -24.80 7.80
CA SER A 144 16.58 -24.15 7.51
C SER A 144 16.75 -22.95 6.57
N LYS A 145 17.89 -22.27 6.65
CA LYS A 145 18.27 -21.19 5.73
C LYS A 145 18.60 -21.73 4.34
N GLU A 146 19.30 -22.85 4.26
CA GLU A 146 19.61 -23.50 2.98
C GLU A 146 18.34 -23.96 2.24
N LYS A 147 17.43 -24.63 2.95
CA LYS A 147 16.12 -25.02 2.39
C LYS A 147 15.32 -23.80 1.92
N ALA A 148 15.31 -22.72 2.70
CA ALA A 148 14.65 -21.48 2.32
C ALA A 148 15.31 -20.82 1.10
N PHE A 149 16.63 -20.88 0.98
CA PHE A 149 17.36 -20.36 -0.17
C PHE A 149 17.06 -21.15 -1.45
N VAL A 150 16.98 -22.49 -1.38
CA VAL A 150 16.56 -23.33 -2.52
C VAL A 150 15.15 -22.95 -2.98
N ASN A 151 14.20 -22.78 -2.06
CA ASN A 151 12.84 -22.34 -2.40
C ASN A 151 12.81 -20.93 -3.01
N LEU A 152 13.68 -20.03 -2.53
CA LEU A 152 13.81 -18.68 -3.07
C LEU A 152 14.36 -18.73 -4.51
N LYS A 153 15.38 -19.54 -4.79
CA LYS A 153 15.90 -19.75 -6.15
C LYS A 153 14.83 -20.24 -7.12
N GLN A 154 14.06 -21.25 -6.71
CA GLN A 154 12.95 -21.76 -7.53
C GLN A 154 11.92 -20.67 -7.85
N PHE A 155 11.58 -19.82 -6.88
CA PHE A 155 10.69 -18.68 -7.11
C PHE A 155 11.29 -17.65 -8.08
N ILE A 156 12.59 -17.35 -7.96
CA ILE A 156 13.31 -16.44 -8.85
C ILE A 156 13.31 -16.98 -10.28
N ASP A 157 13.72 -18.23 -10.47
CA ASP A 157 13.80 -18.86 -11.79
C ASP A 157 12.40 -18.94 -12.46
N GLN A 158 11.34 -19.17 -11.68
CA GLN A 158 9.95 -19.19 -12.20
C GLN A 158 9.40 -17.81 -12.55
N SER A 159 9.85 -16.75 -11.87
CA SER A 159 9.28 -15.41 -12.01
C SER A 159 10.13 -14.42 -12.82
N GLY A 160 11.33 -14.83 -13.20
CA GLY A 160 12.29 -14.05 -13.96
C GLY A 160 13.33 -13.38 -13.05
N ARG A 161 14.62 -13.63 -13.35
CA ARG A 161 15.75 -13.06 -12.62
C ARG A 161 15.75 -11.53 -12.64
N ASP A 162 15.54 -10.93 -13.82
CA ASP A 162 15.51 -9.47 -13.98
C ASP A 162 14.43 -8.80 -13.13
N LYS A 163 13.24 -9.42 -13.07
CA LYS A 163 12.14 -8.91 -12.26
C LYS A 163 12.51 -8.90 -10.77
N PHE A 164 13.16 -9.96 -10.30
CA PHE A 164 13.60 -10.07 -8.92
C PHE A 164 14.78 -9.16 -8.61
N ALA A 165 15.74 -9.00 -9.52
CA ALA A 165 16.85 -8.07 -9.40
C ALA A 165 16.37 -6.62 -9.28
N ASN A 166 15.46 -6.20 -10.16
CA ASN A 166 14.81 -4.88 -10.09
C ASN A 166 14.07 -4.67 -8.76
N TYR A 167 13.49 -5.72 -8.19
CA TYR A 167 12.82 -5.64 -6.90
C TYR A 167 13.79 -5.50 -5.73
N LEU A 168 14.91 -6.25 -5.75
CA LEU A 168 15.97 -6.14 -4.76
C LEU A 168 16.59 -4.74 -4.73
N GLU A 169 16.82 -4.16 -5.91
CA GLU A 169 17.35 -2.80 -6.03
C GLU A 169 16.41 -1.78 -5.37
N LYS A 170 15.10 -1.85 -5.67
CA LYS A 170 14.07 -1.00 -5.03
C LYS A 170 14.00 -1.18 -3.51
N ASN A 171 14.22 -2.41 -3.04
CA ASN A 171 14.21 -2.75 -1.62
C ASN A 171 15.51 -2.36 -0.90
N GLN A 172 16.59 -2.08 -1.63
CA GLN A 172 17.91 -1.75 -1.10
C GLN A 172 18.45 -2.78 -0.07
N MET A 173 18.04 -4.03 -0.20
CA MET A 173 18.48 -5.11 0.68
C MET A 173 19.55 -5.96 -0.01
N PHE A 174 20.79 -5.53 0.17
CA PHE A 174 21.98 -6.17 -0.40
C PHE A 174 22.33 -7.45 0.36
N ASP A 175 22.36 -8.58 -0.36
CA ASP A 175 22.84 -9.88 0.12
C ASP A 175 23.77 -10.45 -0.94
N ARG A 176 25.06 -10.55 -0.60
CA ARG A 176 26.12 -10.99 -1.53
C ARG A 176 25.83 -12.35 -2.16
N ARG A 177 25.21 -13.28 -1.44
CA ARG A 177 24.89 -14.62 -1.95
C ARG A 177 23.75 -14.57 -2.95
N MET A 178 22.79 -13.70 -2.71
CA MET A 178 21.65 -13.46 -3.60
C MET A 178 22.08 -12.71 -4.86
N GLU A 179 22.94 -11.69 -4.71
CA GLU A 179 23.55 -10.95 -5.82
C GLU A 179 24.39 -11.85 -6.72
N ALA A 180 25.23 -12.71 -6.12
CA ALA A 180 26.03 -13.68 -6.88
C ALA A 180 25.15 -14.61 -7.73
N TYR A 181 24.02 -15.06 -7.18
CA TYR A 181 23.08 -15.93 -7.90
C TYR A 181 22.31 -15.21 -9.01
N LEU A 182 22.02 -13.91 -8.85
CA LEU A 182 21.34 -13.13 -9.89
C LEU A 182 22.27 -12.74 -11.05
N ASN A 183 23.58 -12.67 -10.78
CA ASN A 183 24.62 -12.39 -11.76
C ASN A 183 25.15 -13.66 -12.47
N THR A 184 24.63 -14.85 -12.14
CA THR A 184 24.92 -16.11 -12.84
C THR A 184 23.87 -16.39 -13.90
#